data_AF-A0A427XDC6-F1
#
_entry.id   AF-A0A427XDC6-F1
#
_cell.length_a   1.000
_cell.length_b   1.000
_cell.length_c   1.000
_cell.angle_alpha   90.00
_cell.angle_beta   90.00
_cell.angle_gamma   90.00
#
_symmetry.space_group_name_H-M   'P 1'
#
loop_
_entity.id
_entity.type
_entity.pdbx_description
1 polymer ?
#
loop_
_entity_poly.entity_id
_entity_poly.type
_entity_poly.pdbx_seq_one_letter_code
_entity_poly.pdbx_strand_id
1 'polypeptide(L)'
;MSHCPTASLPAAPVAATYDTSKYLHNPASLAPLSAAFPRNSWSEGAVFGLPPYHSGEHAYQLCWAAREASKCWERVLSREHADSGDLSSSIQASDVVDATCFKLAVVDKALEVNAFLGRKRANVIRPPTLKYADWLTDTDTMLEAVYHLACDQLPCGTAAPEYHTIQSFLRSALNVWCQQAVRVTNVPPRNNKEPFAIDDLGRFAAKYYEHRHRVLREDVNDRTKFSSTVVVYPAETYTPAAAPQLVPSSTAEVSLSPSRRLVPLVSSQTS
;
A
#
# COMPACT_ATOMS: atom_id res chain seq x y z
N MET A 1 -15.39 -40.65 -5.41
CA MET A 1 -13.97 -40.20 -5.35
C MET A 1 -13.86 -39.00 -6.27
N SER A 2 -13.82 -37.80 -5.69
CA SER A 2 -13.84 -36.54 -6.44
C SER A 2 -12.40 -36.13 -6.73
N HIS A 3 -12.02 -36.09 -8.01
CA HIS A 3 -10.68 -35.69 -8.43
C HIS A 3 -10.54 -34.16 -8.30
N CYS A 4 -9.64 -33.70 -7.43
CA CYS A 4 -9.13 -32.33 -7.51
C CYS A 4 -8.33 -32.20 -8.81
N PRO A 5 -8.63 -31.22 -9.68
CA PRO A 5 -7.81 -30.96 -10.84
C PRO A 5 -6.43 -30.46 -10.37
N THR A 6 -5.38 -31.16 -10.79
CA THR A 6 -4.00 -30.74 -10.65
C THR A 6 -3.85 -29.39 -11.34
N ALA A 7 -3.75 -28.31 -10.56
CA ALA A 7 -3.50 -26.99 -11.10
C ALA A 7 -2.11 -26.98 -11.76
N SER A 8 -2.09 -26.80 -13.08
CA SER A 8 -0.85 -26.56 -13.81
C SER A 8 -0.22 -25.27 -13.25
N LEU A 9 1.04 -25.35 -12.84
CA LEU A 9 1.82 -24.17 -12.43
C LEU A 9 1.65 -23.08 -13.50
N PRO A 10 1.21 -21.86 -13.12
CA PRO A 10 1.08 -20.78 -14.09
C PRO A 10 2.44 -20.50 -14.72
N ALA A 11 2.43 -20.28 -16.05
CA ALA A 11 3.59 -19.76 -16.75
C ALA A 11 4.14 -18.54 -15.98
N ALA A 12 5.46 -18.46 -15.80
CA ALA A 12 6.09 -17.34 -15.10
C ALA A 12 5.48 -16.02 -15.58
N PRO A 13 4.99 -15.15 -14.67
CA PRO A 13 4.29 -13.95 -15.06
C PRO A 13 5.17 -13.19 -16.04
N VAL A 14 4.58 -12.84 -17.19
CA VAL A 14 5.24 -11.99 -18.20
C VAL A 14 5.73 -10.79 -17.44
N ALA A 15 7.04 -10.71 -17.22
CA ALA A 15 7.65 -9.64 -16.45
C ALA A 15 7.10 -8.34 -17.03
N ALA A 16 6.42 -7.53 -16.21
CA ALA A 16 5.93 -6.24 -16.64
C ALA A 16 7.10 -5.52 -17.31
N THR A 17 7.09 -5.46 -18.63
CA THR A 17 8.16 -4.89 -19.44
C THR A 17 7.98 -3.40 -19.33
N TYR A 18 8.44 -2.85 -18.21
CA TYR A 18 8.56 -1.41 -18.06
C TYR A 18 9.51 -0.94 -19.15
N ASP A 19 9.02 -0.11 -20.07
CA ASP A 19 9.87 0.51 -21.08
C ASP A 19 10.84 1.48 -20.38
N THR A 20 11.99 0.93 -20.01
CA THR A 20 13.08 1.67 -19.37
C THR A 20 14.03 2.27 -20.40
N SER A 21 13.81 2.05 -21.70
CA SER A 21 14.70 2.51 -22.78
C SER A 21 14.85 4.04 -22.79
N LYS A 22 13.78 4.76 -22.44
CA LYS A 22 13.77 6.22 -22.31
C LYS A 22 14.66 6.79 -21.18
N TYR A 23 15.20 5.95 -20.28
CA TYR A 23 16.00 6.39 -19.13
C TYR A 23 17.40 5.79 -19.07
N LEU A 24 17.83 5.02 -20.07
CA LEU A 24 19.06 4.23 -20.00
C LEU A 24 20.06 4.66 -21.07
N HIS A 25 21.27 5.03 -20.63
CA HIS A 25 22.45 5.11 -21.51
C HIS A 25 23.20 3.77 -21.62
N ASN A 26 22.96 2.81 -20.72
CA ASN A 26 23.52 1.46 -20.77
C ASN A 26 22.63 0.46 -19.98
N PRO A 27 21.81 -0.38 -20.65
CA PRO A 27 20.87 -1.27 -19.98
C PRO A 27 21.48 -2.52 -19.33
N ALA A 28 22.76 -2.81 -19.53
CA ALA A 28 23.35 -4.13 -19.28
C ALA A 28 23.98 -4.35 -17.88
N SER A 29 24.08 -3.33 -17.01
CA SER A 29 24.88 -3.43 -15.77
C SER A 29 24.11 -3.72 -14.48
N LEU A 30 22.80 -3.92 -14.52
CA LEU A 30 21.97 -4.17 -13.32
C LEU A 30 21.09 -5.40 -13.52
N ALA A 31 21.00 -6.23 -12.47
CA ALA A 31 20.10 -7.38 -12.44
C ALA A 31 18.65 -6.96 -12.78
N PRO A 32 17.87 -7.78 -13.48
CA PRO A 32 16.48 -7.45 -13.81
C PRO A 32 15.65 -7.28 -12.52
N LEU A 33 14.68 -6.37 -12.55
CA LEU A 33 13.72 -6.22 -11.46
C LEU A 33 12.92 -7.52 -11.30
N SER A 34 12.76 -7.99 -10.07
CA SER A 34 11.94 -9.17 -9.79
C SER A 34 10.50 -8.96 -10.27
N ALA A 35 9.98 -9.87 -11.09
CA ALA A 35 8.58 -9.89 -11.50
C ALA A 35 7.65 -10.47 -10.40
N ALA A 36 8.21 -10.99 -9.31
CA ALA A 36 7.42 -11.58 -8.24
C ALA A 36 6.56 -10.53 -7.52
N PHE A 37 5.32 -10.92 -7.21
CA PHE A 37 4.43 -10.18 -6.32
C PHE A 37 3.82 -11.14 -5.29
N PRO A 38 3.77 -10.78 -4.00
CA PRO A 38 4.38 -9.60 -3.39
C PRO A 38 5.90 -9.60 -3.54
N ARG A 39 6.56 -8.53 -3.11
CA ARG A 39 8.02 -8.50 -3.09
C ARG A 39 8.53 -9.68 -2.25
N ASN A 40 9.50 -10.44 -2.77
CA ASN A 40 10.01 -11.66 -2.12
C ASN A 40 11.42 -11.50 -1.53
N SER A 41 12.09 -10.37 -1.76
CA SER A 41 13.39 -10.04 -1.17
C SER A 41 13.40 -8.63 -0.63
N TRP A 42 13.51 -8.49 0.69
CA TRP A 42 13.64 -7.19 1.38
C TRP A 42 15.07 -6.89 1.84
N SER A 43 16.03 -7.77 1.53
CA SER A 43 17.46 -7.61 1.85
C SER A 43 18.17 -6.73 0.82
N GLU A 44 17.76 -6.81 -0.44
CA GLU A 44 18.41 -6.06 -1.51
C GLU A 44 17.72 -4.71 -1.76
N GLY A 45 18.43 -3.66 -1.38
CA GLY A 45 18.41 -2.41 -2.11
C GLY A 45 17.19 -1.50 -2.03
N ALA A 46 16.23 -1.79 -1.16
CA ALA A 46 15.27 -0.79 -0.75
C ALA A 46 15.84 0.02 0.40
N VAL A 47 15.96 1.31 0.17
CA VAL A 47 16.25 2.38 1.15
C VAL A 47 15.11 2.49 2.20
N PHE A 48 14.21 1.50 2.28
CA PHE A 48 12.86 1.65 2.81
C PHE A 48 12.53 0.50 3.74
N GLY A 49 12.13 0.84 4.98
CA GLY A 49 11.71 -0.14 5.98
C GLY A 49 12.34 0.07 7.35
N LEU A 50 12.84 1.27 7.66
CA LEU A 50 12.95 1.69 9.05
C LEU A 50 11.61 2.31 9.46
N PRO A 51 11.09 1.98 10.66
CA PRO A 51 9.96 2.70 11.21
C PRO A 51 10.36 4.17 11.41
N PRO A 52 9.41 5.10 11.45
CA PRO A 52 9.71 6.50 11.66
C PRO A 52 10.20 6.74 13.08
N TYR A 53 11.18 7.62 13.22
CA TYR A 53 11.74 8.02 14.51
C TYR A 53 10.83 9.01 15.25
N HIS A 54 10.05 9.82 14.53
CA HIS A 54 9.12 10.79 15.12
C HIS A 54 7.83 10.98 14.28
N SER A 55 6.80 11.55 14.90
CA SER A 55 5.57 11.94 14.21
C SER A 55 5.86 12.91 13.06
N GLY A 56 5.16 12.77 11.93
CA GLY A 56 5.35 13.59 10.73
C GLY A 56 6.36 13.03 9.72
N GLU A 57 7.06 11.94 10.04
CA GLU A 57 7.90 11.19 9.08
C GLU A 57 7.06 10.28 8.16
N HIS A 58 6.08 10.86 7.45
CA HIS A 58 5.12 10.11 6.63
C HIS A 58 5.78 9.19 5.59
N ALA A 59 6.92 9.61 5.02
CA ALA A 59 7.68 8.79 4.07
C ALA A 59 8.12 7.45 4.69
N TYR A 60 8.72 7.51 5.88
CA TYR A 60 9.19 6.33 6.61
C TYR A 60 8.01 5.50 7.13
N GLN A 61 6.97 6.14 7.67
CA GLN A 61 5.74 5.47 8.10
C GLN A 61 5.10 4.65 6.96
N LEU A 62 4.97 5.24 5.78
CA LEU A 62 4.42 4.59 4.60
C LEU A 62 5.28 3.41 4.16
N CYS A 63 6.58 3.61 4.04
CA CYS A 63 7.52 2.56 3.64
C CYS A 63 7.52 1.38 4.60
N TRP A 64 7.46 1.64 5.91
CA TRP A 64 7.30 0.61 6.92
C TRP A 64 5.99 -0.16 6.71
N ALA A 65 4.85 0.55 6.63
CA ALA A 65 3.54 -0.07 6.50
C ALA A 65 3.41 -0.89 5.22
N ALA A 66 3.90 -0.36 4.09
CA ALA A 66 3.94 -1.05 2.81
C ALA A 66 4.75 -2.36 2.89
N ARG A 67 5.94 -2.30 3.50
CA ARG A 67 6.78 -3.48 3.70
C ARG A 67 6.11 -4.54 4.58
N GLU A 68 5.51 -4.14 5.70
CA GLU A 68 4.83 -5.08 6.60
C GLU A 68 3.58 -5.70 5.95
N ALA A 69 2.86 -4.93 5.13
CA ALA A 69 1.76 -5.46 4.32
C ALA A 69 2.25 -6.48 3.29
N SER A 70 3.32 -6.18 2.56
CA SER A 70 3.91 -7.11 1.59
C SER A 70 4.40 -8.40 2.25
N LYS A 71 5.00 -8.34 3.44
CA LYS A 71 5.38 -9.52 4.23
C LYS A 71 4.17 -10.32 4.71
N CYS A 72 3.11 -9.62 5.15
CA CYS A 72 1.85 -10.26 5.55
C CYS A 72 1.26 -11.05 4.38
N TRP A 73 1.22 -10.46 3.18
CA TRP A 73 0.76 -11.14 1.98
C TRP A 73 1.63 -12.37 1.67
N GLU A 74 2.95 -12.25 1.70
CA GLU A 74 3.86 -13.39 1.42
C GLU A 74 3.63 -14.56 2.39
N ARG A 75 3.40 -14.28 3.67
CA ARG A 75 3.07 -15.31 4.67
C ARG A 75 1.74 -16.01 4.37
N VAL A 76 0.74 -15.27 3.88
CA VAL A 76 -0.55 -15.86 3.45
C VAL A 76 -0.36 -16.78 2.26
N LEU A 77 0.38 -16.35 1.23
CA LEU A 77 0.66 -17.21 0.07
C LEU A 77 1.46 -18.45 0.47
N SER A 78 2.50 -18.29 1.29
CA SER A 78 3.31 -19.41 1.79
C SER A 78 2.46 -20.45 2.53
N ARG A 79 1.40 -20.02 3.24
CA ARG A 79 0.46 -20.90 3.93
C ARG A 79 -0.42 -21.70 2.97
N GLU A 80 -0.90 -21.10 1.88
CA GLU A 80 -1.70 -21.81 0.87
C GLU A 80 -0.90 -22.91 0.17
N HIS A 81 0.42 -22.72 0.03
CA HIS A 81 1.33 -23.66 -0.62
C HIS A 81 1.93 -24.70 0.34
N ALA A 82 1.89 -24.45 1.65
CA ALA A 82 2.38 -25.40 2.65
C ALA A 82 1.34 -26.51 2.84
N ASP A 83 1.54 -27.63 2.16
CA ASP A 83 0.77 -28.86 2.36
C ASP A 83 0.70 -29.21 3.85
N SER A 84 -0.51 -29.10 4.41
CA SER A 84 -0.99 -29.56 5.71
C SER A 84 -0.08 -30.59 6.39
N GLY A 85 0.95 -30.15 7.11
CA GLY A 85 1.95 -31.07 7.65
C GLY A 85 2.61 -30.62 8.93
N ASP A 86 3.23 -29.44 8.95
CA ASP A 86 3.95 -28.99 10.14
C ASP A 86 4.26 -27.49 10.05
N LEU A 87 3.57 -26.63 10.82
CA LEU A 87 3.85 -25.19 10.83
C LEU A 87 3.56 -24.58 12.22
N SER A 88 4.53 -24.70 13.12
CA SER A 88 4.52 -24.03 14.43
C SER A 88 5.47 -22.83 14.55
N SER A 89 6.18 -22.45 13.49
CA SER A 89 7.12 -21.31 13.56
C SER A 89 6.52 -20.01 13.00
N SER A 90 5.96 -19.19 13.91
CA SER A 90 5.68 -17.75 13.77
C SER A 90 4.43 -17.28 13.00
N ILE A 91 3.40 -18.11 12.85
CA ILE A 91 2.12 -17.65 12.28
C ILE A 91 1.40 -16.74 13.27
N GLN A 92 1.20 -15.47 12.93
CA GLN A 92 0.29 -14.60 13.66
C GLN A 92 -1.15 -14.88 13.18
N ALA A 93 -2.08 -15.11 14.11
CA ALA A 93 -3.49 -15.39 13.81
C ALA A 93 -4.21 -14.26 13.02
N SER A 94 -3.55 -13.12 12.81
CA SER A 94 -4.06 -11.92 12.15
C SER A 94 -3.61 -11.73 10.69
N ASP A 95 -2.85 -12.66 10.12
CA ASP A 95 -2.39 -12.53 8.72
C ASP A 95 -3.55 -12.77 7.74
N VAL A 96 -4.01 -11.69 7.10
CA VAL A 96 -5.08 -11.66 6.10
C VAL A 96 -4.73 -10.66 4.99
N VAL A 97 -5.12 -10.95 3.75
CA VAL A 97 -5.04 -9.99 2.64
C VAL A 97 -6.39 -9.27 2.51
N ASP A 98 -6.54 -8.19 3.27
CA ASP A 98 -7.67 -7.26 3.17
C ASP A 98 -7.34 -6.07 2.26
N ALA A 99 -8.31 -5.18 2.02
CA ALA A 99 -8.12 -4.02 1.15
C ALA A 99 -6.94 -3.12 1.56
N THR A 100 -6.66 -3.02 2.87
CA THR A 100 -5.52 -2.27 3.39
C THR A 100 -4.19 -2.96 3.12
N CYS A 101 -4.09 -4.27 3.37
CA CYS A 101 -2.93 -5.07 2.99
C CYS A 101 -2.69 -4.95 1.48
N PHE A 102 -3.75 -5.05 0.68
CA PHE A 102 -3.67 -5.00 -0.77
C PHE A 102 -3.07 -3.69 -1.27
N LYS A 103 -3.67 -2.55 -0.91
CA LYS A 103 -3.18 -1.24 -1.38
C LYS A 103 -1.75 -0.96 -0.93
N LEU A 104 -1.36 -1.39 0.29
CA LEU A 104 -0.02 -1.17 0.83
C LEU A 104 1.02 -2.09 0.18
N ALA A 105 0.68 -3.32 -0.16
CA ALA A 105 1.56 -4.22 -0.91
C ALA A 105 1.80 -3.70 -2.35
N VAL A 106 0.77 -3.13 -2.99
CA VAL A 106 0.92 -2.40 -4.26
C VAL A 106 1.90 -1.23 -4.11
N VAL A 107 1.82 -0.46 -3.01
CA VAL A 107 2.79 0.60 -2.72
C VAL A 107 4.21 0.03 -2.56
N ASP A 108 4.41 -1.06 -1.80
CA ASP A 108 5.74 -1.64 -1.59
C ASP A 108 6.39 -2.02 -2.92
N LYS A 109 5.62 -2.69 -3.79
CA LYS A 109 6.10 -3.08 -5.12
C LYS A 109 6.39 -1.86 -6.00
N ALA A 110 5.51 -0.85 -5.98
CA ALA A 110 5.74 0.38 -6.73
C ALA A 110 6.99 1.13 -6.25
N LEU A 111 7.26 1.13 -4.94
CA LEU A 111 8.49 1.68 -4.36
C LEU A 111 9.73 0.88 -4.77
N GLU A 112 9.63 -0.46 -4.84
CA GLU A 112 10.70 -1.32 -5.36
C GLU A 112 11.02 -0.98 -6.82
N VAL A 113 10.00 -0.89 -7.68
CA VAL A 113 10.14 -0.48 -9.08
C VAL A 113 10.79 0.91 -9.17
N ASN A 114 10.27 1.88 -8.42
CA ASN A 114 10.79 3.26 -8.44
C ASN A 114 12.24 3.35 -7.94
N ALA A 115 12.60 2.59 -6.90
CA ALA A 115 13.97 2.52 -6.39
C ALA A 115 14.92 1.88 -7.41
N PHE A 116 14.47 0.82 -8.10
CA PHE A 116 15.23 0.20 -9.17
C PHE A 116 15.48 1.15 -10.34
N LEU A 117 14.43 1.87 -10.79
CA LEU A 117 14.55 2.91 -11.80
C LEU A 117 15.44 4.06 -11.32
N GLY A 118 15.36 4.43 -10.04
CA GLY A 118 16.20 5.45 -9.42
C GLY A 118 17.68 5.08 -9.43
N ARG A 119 18.04 3.84 -9.09
CA ARG A 119 19.42 3.34 -9.21
C ARG A 119 19.92 3.39 -10.64
N LYS A 120 19.09 2.98 -11.61
CA LYS A 120 19.40 3.10 -13.04
C LYS A 120 19.69 4.55 -13.45
N ARG A 121 18.93 5.51 -12.93
CA ARG A 121 19.06 6.95 -13.23
C ARG A 121 20.19 7.65 -12.47
N ALA A 122 20.48 7.24 -11.24
CA ALA A 122 21.55 7.80 -10.41
C ALA A 122 22.95 7.47 -10.95
N ASN A 123 23.08 6.37 -11.70
CA ASN A 123 24.31 6.04 -12.43
C ASN A 123 24.56 6.94 -13.66
N VAL A 124 23.72 7.96 -13.89
CA VAL A 124 23.91 8.97 -14.93
C VAL A 124 24.48 10.24 -14.29
N ILE A 125 25.57 10.76 -14.86
CA ILE A 125 26.31 11.96 -14.38
C ILE A 125 25.39 13.17 -14.14
N ARG A 126 24.26 13.25 -14.88
CA ARG A 126 23.18 14.19 -14.63
C ARG A 126 21.86 13.43 -14.67
N PRO A 127 21.10 13.38 -13.55
CA PRO A 127 19.77 12.81 -13.57
C PRO A 127 18.92 13.49 -14.65
N PRO A 128 18.11 12.74 -15.41
CA PRO A 128 17.22 13.34 -16.39
C PRO A 128 16.28 14.34 -15.70
N THR A 129 15.92 15.40 -16.42
CA THR A 129 14.92 16.37 -15.97
C THR A 129 13.59 16.02 -16.63
N LEU A 130 12.54 15.85 -15.84
CA LEU A 130 11.20 15.48 -16.29
C LEU A 130 10.20 16.56 -15.88
N LYS A 131 9.20 16.87 -16.71
CA LYS A 131 8.08 17.73 -16.26
C LYS A 131 7.17 16.93 -15.34
N TYR A 132 6.54 17.60 -14.39
CA TYR A 132 5.62 16.95 -13.44
C TYR A 132 4.49 16.17 -14.13
N ALA A 133 3.92 16.69 -15.23
CA ALA A 133 2.86 16.00 -15.97
C ALA A 133 3.34 14.66 -16.57
N ASP A 134 4.56 14.64 -17.12
CA ASP A 134 5.15 13.42 -17.69
C ASP A 134 5.47 12.41 -16.57
N TRP A 135 6.03 12.90 -15.45
CA TRP A 135 6.28 12.08 -14.26
C TRP A 135 4.99 11.46 -13.72
N LEU A 136 3.90 12.22 -13.67
CA LEU A 136 2.60 11.75 -13.18
C LEU A 136 2.04 10.66 -14.10
N THR A 137 2.07 10.88 -15.42
CA THR A 137 1.64 9.88 -16.41
C THR A 137 2.42 8.57 -16.29
N ASP A 138 3.75 8.68 -16.14
CA ASP A 138 4.63 7.53 -15.97
C ASP A 138 4.35 6.78 -14.66
N THR A 139 4.08 7.53 -13.60
CA THR A 139 3.74 6.99 -12.28
C THR A 139 2.39 6.28 -12.31
N ASP A 140 1.39 6.84 -12.97
CA ASP A 140 0.05 6.25 -13.10
C ASP A 140 0.09 4.95 -13.88
N THR A 141 0.82 4.93 -15.00
CA THR A 141 1.01 3.73 -15.81
C THR A 141 1.70 2.63 -15.00
N MET A 142 2.73 2.99 -14.22
CA MET A 142 3.42 2.04 -13.34
C MET A 142 2.51 1.52 -12.22
N LEU A 143 1.72 2.38 -11.57
CA LEU A 143 0.79 1.99 -10.52
C LEU A 143 -0.29 1.04 -11.03
N GLU A 144 -0.85 1.30 -12.21
CA GLU A 144 -1.85 0.44 -12.84
C GLU A 144 -1.25 -0.94 -13.19
N ALA A 145 -0.03 -0.98 -13.75
CA ALA A 145 0.67 -2.23 -14.02
C ALA A 145 0.94 -3.05 -12.75
N VAL A 146 1.39 -2.40 -11.67
CA VAL A 146 1.61 -3.07 -10.37
C VAL A 146 0.29 -3.54 -9.75
N TYR A 147 -0.79 -2.76 -9.88
CA TYR A 147 -2.12 -3.15 -9.43
C TYR A 147 -2.62 -4.42 -10.14
N HIS A 148 -2.46 -4.50 -11.46
CA HIS A 148 -2.84 -5.69 -12.22
C HIS A 148 -1.99 -6.91 -11.81
N LEU A 149 -0.68 -6.72 -11.67
CA LEU A 149 0.20 -7.77 -11.15
C LEU A 149 -0.24 -8.27 -9.77
N ALA A 150 -0.68 -7.36 -8.89
CA ALA A 150 -1.20 -7.73 -7.57
C ALA A 150 -2.53 -8.49 -7.65
N CYS A 151 -3.44 -8.10 -8.55
CA CYS A 151 -4.69 -8.82 -8.80
C CYS A 151 -4.43 -10.28 -9.23
N ASP A 152 -3.43 -10.49 -10.08
CA ASP A 152 -3.07 -11.83 -10.58
C ASP A 152 -2.47 -12.75 -9.50
N GLN A 153 -2.06 -12.18 -8.36
CA GLN A 153 -1.43 -12.91 -7.24
C GLN A 153 -2.32 -12.92 -5.98
N LEU A 154 -3.61 -12.63 -6.13
CA LEU A 154 -4.57 -12.69 -5.02
C LEU A 154 -4.73 -14.13 -4.48
N PRO A 155 -4.69 -14.31 -3.15
CA PRO A 155 -5.10 -15.57 -2.53
C PRO A 155 -6.54 -15.95 -2.87
N CYS A 156 -6.85 -17.25 -2.85
CA CYS A 156 -8.17 -17.72 -3.23
C CYS A 156 -9.26 -17.17 -2.30
N GLY A 157 -10.37 -16.69 -2.87
CA GLY A 157 -11.49 -16.14 -2.10
C GLY A 157 -11.27 -14.73 -1.55
N THR A 158 -10.17 -14.06 -1.92
CA THR A 158 -9.96 -12.63 -1.64
C THR A 158 -10.38 -11.77 -2.84
N ALA A 159 -10.86 -10.55 -2.57
CA ALA A 159 -11.27 -9.60 -3.59
C ALA A 159 -10.36 -8.37 -3.56
N ALA A 160 -9.82 -7.97 -4.72
CA ALA A 160 -9.13 -6.70 -4.86
C ALA A 160 -10.11 -5.53 -4.68
N PRO A 161 -9.72 -4.46 -3.95
CA PRO A 161 -10.44 -3.19 -4.03
C PRO A 161 -10.31 -2.61 -5.45
N GLU A 162 -11.36 -1.96 -5.97
CA GLU A 162 -11.32 -1.36 -7.29
C GLU A 162 -10.20 -0.31 -7.42
N TYR A 163 -9.46 -0.33 -8.54
CA TYR A 163 -8.30 0.55 -8.73
C TYR A 163 -8.63 2.04 -8.50
N HIS A 164 -9.74 2.52 -9.05
CA HIS A 164 -10.14 3.92 -8.92
C HIS A 164 -10.40 4.34 -7.46
N THR A 165 -10.77 3.40 -6.59
CA THR A 165 -11.01 3.66 -5.16
C THR A 165 -9.70 3.88 -4.39
N ILE A 166 -8.60 3.23 -4.81
CA ILE A 166 -7.29 3.33 -4.14
C ILE A 166 -6.29 4.23 -4.89
N GLN A 167 -6.59 4.63 -6.13
CA GLN A 167 -5.68 5.37 -7.01
C GLN A 167 -5.16 6.68 -6.38
N SER A 168 -6.04 7.43 -5.72
CA SER A 168 -5.67 8.69 -5.07
C SER A 168 -4.62 8.48 -3.98
N PHE A 169 -4.82 7.45 -3.14
CA PHE A 169 -3.86 7.04 -2.11
C PHE A 169 -2.53 6.61 -2.73
N LEU A 170 -2.55 5.74 -3.75
CA LEU A 170 -1.35 5.25 -4.42
C LEU A 170 -0.50 6.38 -5.02
N ARG A 171 -1.15 7.34 -5.69
CA ARG A 171 -0.50 8.54 -6.24
C ARG A 171 0.14 9.38 -5.14
N SER A 172 -0.61 9.67 -4.07
CA SER A 172 -0.09 10.44 -2.94
C SER A 172 1.10 9.75 -2.28
N ALA A 173 1.02 8.44 -2.09
CA ALA A 173 2.06 7.60 -1.51
C ALA A 173 3.38 7.69 -2.30
N LEU A 174 3.32 7.58 -3.63
CA LEU A 174 4.51 7.71 -4.48
C LEU A 174 5.01 9.15 -4.64
N ASN A 175 4.12 10.14 -4.55
CA ASN A 175 4.52 11.55 -4.64
C ASN A 175 5.45 11.98 -3.49
N VAL A 176 5.35 11.32 -2.33
CA VAL A 176 6.33 11.50 -1.24
C VAL A 176 7.77 11.20 -1.70
N TRP A 177 7.92 10.34 -2.71
CA TRP A 177 9.19 9.86 -3.26
C TRP A 177 9.57 10.45 -4.64
N CYS A 178 8.78 11.41 -5.17
CA CYS A 178 8.92 11.86 -6.57
C CYS A 178 10.26 12.52 -6.94
N GLN A 179 11.08 12.92 -5.97
CA GLN A 179 12.29 13.72 -6.21
C GLN A 179 13.62 12.98 -6.00
N GLN A 180 13.60 11.71 -5.60
CA GLN A 180 14.85 11.03 -5.26
C GLN A 180 15.62 10.49 -6.47
N ALA A 181 14.93 10.24 -7.59
CA ALA A 181 15.48 9.55 -8.76
C ALA A 181 15.61 10.42 -10.02
N VAL A 182 14.85 11.52 -10.09
CA VAL A 182 14.70 12.38 -11.27
C VAL A 182 14.55 13.81 -10.79
N ARG A 183 15.12 14.78 -11.52
CA ARG A 183 14.79 16.18 -11.26
C ARG A 183 13.44 16.48 -11.89
N VAL A 184 12.39 16.54 -11.09
CA VAL A 184 11.05 16.91 -11.56
C VAL A 184 10.88 18.43 -11.52
N THR A 185 10.47 19.01 -12.64
CA THR A 185 10.22 20.45 -12.81
C THR A 185 8.72 20.75 -12.89
N ASN A 186 8.33 22.00 -12.57
CA ASN A 186 6.93 22.45 -12.55
C ASN A 186 6.04 21.63 -11.60
N VAL A 187 6.59 21.21 -10.46
CA VAL A 187 5.83 20.53 -9.41
C VAL A 187 4.85 21.53 -8.81
N PRO A 188 3.54 21.23 -8.74
CA PRO A 188 2.58 22.08 -8.08
C PRO A 188 3.00 22.37 -6.62
N PRO A 189 2.70 23.55 -6.07
CA PRO A 189 3.00 23.83 -4.67
C PRO A 189 2.35 22.76 -3.79
N ARG A 190 3.16 22.14 -2.93
CA ARG A 190 2.64 21.20 -1.94
C ARG A 190 1.83 22.01 -0.94
N ASN A 191 0.53 21.76 -0.87
CA ASN A 191 -0.25 22.20 0.28
C ASN A 191 0.39 21.52 1.51
N ASN A 192 0.62 22.24 2.61
CA ASN A 192 1.18 21.71 3.86
C ASN A 192 0.26 20.65 4.54
N LYS A 193 -0.61 19.98 3.78
CA LYS A 193 -1.45 18.89 4.22
C LYS A 193 -0.64 17.60 4.19
N GLU A 194 -0.94 16.72 5.13
CA GLU A 194 -0.40 15.37 5.16
C GLU A 194 -0.72 14.65 3.83
N PRO A 195 0.22 13.86 3.28
CA PRO A 195 0.04 13.20 1.98
C PRO A 195 -1.06 12.14 2.01
N PHE A 196 -1.34 11.56 3.17
CA PHE A 196 -2.38 10.56 3.43
C PHE A 196 -2.71 10.57 4.92
N ALA A 197 -3.89 10.07 5.31
CA ALA A 197 -4.24 9.93 6.72
C ALA A 197 -3.50 8.72 7.31
N ILE A 198 -2.96 8.83 8.53
CA ILE A 198 -2.27 7.70 9.18
C ILE A 198 -3.20 6.48 9.33
N ASP A 199 -4.50 6.72 9.48
CA ASP A 199 -5.52 5.66 9.56
C ASP A 199 -5.62 4.83 8.26
N ASP A 200 -5.23 5.38 7.11
CA ASP A 200 -5.19 4.65 5.84
C ASP A 200 -4.19 3.48 5.86
N LEU A 201 -3.22 3.51 6.78
CA LEU A 201 -2.21 2.47 6.95
C LEU A 201 -2.73 1.27 7.77
N GLY A 202 -3.86 1.44 8.48
CA GLY A 202 -4.48 0.40 9.29
C GLY A 202 -3.51 -0.32 10.23
N ARG A 203 -3.63 -1.65 10.33
CA ARG A 203 -2.79 -2.49 11.22
C ARG A 203 -1.30 -2.45 10.92
N PHE A 204 -0.89 -1.95 9.76
CA PHE A 204 0.51 -1.92 9.33
C PHE A 204 1.23 -0.64 9.76
N ALA A 205 0.54 0.32 10.37
CA ALA A 205 1.17 1.51 10.91
C ALA A 205 2.25 1.13 11.96
N ALA A 206 3.42 1.77 11.90
CA ALA A 206 4.57 1.50 12.76
C ALA A 206 4.27 1.58 14.26
N LYS A 207 3.28 2.39 14.66
CA LYS A 207 2.86 2.54 16.06
C LYS A 207 2.35 1.23 16.69
N TYR A 208 1.91 0.26 15.88
CA TYR A 208 1.47 -1.06 16.35
C TYR A 208 2.61 -2.08 16.48
N TYR A 209 3.86 -1.65 16.31
CA TYR A 209 5.04 -2.50 16.35
C TYR A 209 6.07 -1.93 17.33
N GLU A 210 6.68 -2.80 18.14
CA GLU A 210 7.85 -2.39 18.93
C GLU A 210 9.02 -2.14 17.98
N HIS A 211 9.64 -0.97 18.09
CA HIS A 211 10.84 -0.65 17.33
C HIS A 211 11.90 0.02 18.18
N ARG A 212 13.17 -0.22 17.81
CA ARG A 212 14.34 0.27 18.54
C ARG A 212 15.21 1.07 17.60
N HIS A 213 15.44 2.33 17.93
CA HIS A 213 16.31 3.22 17.18
C HIS A 213 17.61 3.44 17.93
N ARG A 214 18.73 3.17 17.26
CA ARG A 214 20.05 3.54 17.77
C ARG A 214 20.37 4.95 17.30
N VAL A 215 20.34 5.89 18.23
CA VAL A 215 20.71 7.29 17.99
C VAL A 215 22.19 7.45 18.29
N LEU A 216 22.94 7.95 17.32
CA LEU A 216 24.33 8.35 17.50
C LEU A 216 24.35 9.88 17.69
N ARG A 217 24.92 10.34 18.80
CA ARG A 217 25.12 11.76 19.07
C ARG A 217 26.61 12.03 19.11
N GLU A 218 27.07 12.90 18.23
CA GLU A 218 28.41 13.47 18.27
C GLU A 218 28.55 14.32 19.54
N ASP A 219 29.67 14.19 20.25
CA ASP A 219 29.97 15.01 21.40
C ASP A 219 30.22 16.45 20.94
N VAL A 220 29.48 17.40 21.52
CA VAL A 220 29.53 18.82 21.15
C VAL A 220 30.92 19.42 21.40
N ASN A 221 31.66 18.87 22.37
CA ASN A 221 33.01 19.33 22.72
C ASN A 221 34.13 18.55 22.01
N ASP A 222 33.83 17.37 21.46
CA ASP A 222 34.80 16.51 20.80
C ASP A 222 34.15 15.73 19.64
N ARG A 223 34.28 16.29 18.44
CA ARG A 223 33.74 15.73 17.18
C ARG A 223 34.25 14.34 16.81
N THR A 224 35.26 13.83 17.52
CA THR A 224 35.77 12.47 17.32
C THR A 224 35.07 11.44 18.22
N LYS A 225 34.31 11.91 19.22
CA LYS A 225 33.56 11.06 20.15
C LYS A 225 32.08 11.01 19.77
N PHE A 226 31.55 9.80 19.81
CA PHE A 226 30.13 9.53 19.60
C PHE A 226 29.59 8.81 20.82
N SER A 227 28.47 9.30 21.34
CA SER A 227 27.64 8.57 22.29
C SER A 227 26.52 7.87 21.53
N SER A 228 26.09 6.71 22.04
CA SER A 228 24.99 5.97 21.46
C SER A 228 23.90 5.75 22.50
N THR A 229 22.67 6.07 22.13
CA THR A 229 21.49 5.81 22.95
C THR A 229 20.50 5.00 22.15
N VAL A 230 19.93 3.97 22.77
CA VAL A 230 18.83 3.19 22.17
C VAL A 230 17.51 3.78 22.66
N VAL A 231 16.67 4.20 21.74
CA VAL A 231 15.29 4.64 22.01
C VAL A 231 14.35 3.50 21.63
N VAL A 232 13.48 3.12 22.56
CA VAL A 232 12.47 2.06 22.37
C VAL A 232 11.11 2.70 22.22
N TYR A 233 10.40 2.34 21.16
CA TYR A 233 9.03 2.77 20.89
C TYR A 233 8.11 1.58 21.12
N PRO A 234 7.27 1.61 22.16
CA PRO A 234 6.39 0.48 22.49
C PRO A 234 5.27 0.34 21.46
N ALA A 235 4.77 -0.89 21.28
CA ALA A 235 3.63 -1.17 20.43
C ALA A 235 2.32 -0.71 21.09
N GLU A 236 1.52 0.07 20.36
CA GLU A 236 0.12 0.32 20.67
C GLU A 236 -0.74 -0.90 20.34
N THR A 237 -1.90 -1.04 21.00
CA THR A 237 -2.86 -2.09 20.66
C THR A 237 -3.68 -1.68 19.43
N TYR A 238 -3.65 -2.49 18.37
CA TYR A 238 -4.54 -2.29 17.23
C TYR A 238 -5.96 -2.75 17.57
N THR A 239 -6.93 -1.84 17.53
CA THR A 239 -8.36 -2.17 17.60
C THR A 239 -8.95 -1.93 16.21
N PRO A 240 -9.41 -2.98 15.49
CA PRO A 240 -10.07 -2.78 14.21
C PRO A 240 -11.27 -1.84 14.36
N ALA A 241 -11.44 -0.90 13.44
CA ALA A 241 -12.68 -0.14 13.37
C ALA A 241 -13.84 -1.13 13.19
N ALA A 242 -14.89 -1.02 14.01
CA ALA A 242 -16.06 -1.87 13.88
C ALA A 242 -16.59 -1.79 12.45
N ALA A 243 -16.81 -2.95 11.81
CA ALA A 243 -17.39 -2.98 10.48
C ALA A 243 -18.71 -2.19 10.51
N PRO A 244 -18.96 -1.27 9.55
CA PRO A 244 -20.22 -0.55 9.51
C PRO A 244 -21.33 -1.59 9.48
N GLN A 245 -22.17 -1.60 10.52
CA GLN A 245 -23.29 -2.53 10.57
C GLN A 245 -24.15 -2.24 9.34
N LEU A 246 -24.27 -3.24 8.46
CA LEU A 246 -25.27 -3.25 7.39
C LEU A 246 -26.63 -3.08 8.07
N VAL A 247 -27.13 -1.84 8.08
CA VAL A 247 -28.50 -1.56 8.49
C VAL A 247 -29.37 -2.38 7.54
N PRO A 248 -30.14 -3.36 8.02
CA PRO A 248 -30.99 -4.14 7.14
C PRO A 248 -31.93 -3.18 6.43
N SER A 249 -31.81 -3.12 5.10
CA SER A 249 -32.74 -2.40 4.24
C SER A 249 -34.15 -2.91 4.56
N SER A 250 -34.90 -2.11 5.32
CA SER A 250 -36.30 -2.35 5.60
C SER A 250 -37.00 -2.39 4.25
N THR A 251 -37.44 -3.60 3.85
CA THR A 251 -38.38 -3.81 2.77
C THR A 251 -39.61 -2.95 3.05
N ALA A 252 -39.76 -1.88 2.27
CA ALA A 252 -40.97 -1.09 2.25
C ALA A 252 -42.12 -1.99 1.73
N GLU A 253 -42.94 -2.49 2.66
CA GLU A 253 -44.27 -2.99 2.34
C GLU A 253 -45.09 -1.82 1.78
N VAL A 254 -45.26 -1.81 0.46
CA VAL A 254 -46.24 -0.97 -0.23
C VAL A 254 -47.63 -1.49 0.14
N SER A 255 -48.17 -0.97 1.24
CA SER A 255 -49.57 -1.17 1.61
C SER A 255 -50.47 -0.37 0.68
N LEU A 256 -51.02 -1.05 -0.32
CA LEU A 256 -52.15 -0.58 -1.11
C LEU A 256 -53.40 -0.61 -0.22
N SER A 257 -54.01 0.55 0.02
CA SER A 257 -55.37 0.62 0.53
C SER A 257 -56.25 1.56 -0.30
N PRO A 258 -57.55 1.22 -0.46
CA PRO A 258 -58.35 1.65 -1.59
C PRO A 258 -59.14 2.93 -1.33
N SER A 259 -59.39 3.65 -2.43
CA SER A 259 -60.40 4.68 -2.59
C SER A 259 -61.75 4.35 -1.93
N ARG A 260 -62.28 5.28 -1.12
CA ARG A 260 -63.73 5.45 -0.95
C ARG A 260 -64.12 6.93 -0.89
N ARG A 261 -65.23 7.20 -1.59
CA ARG A 261 -65.84 8.49 -1.94
C ARG A 261 -66.44 9.23 -0.74
N LEU A 262 -66.42 10.57 -0.88
CA LEU A 262 -67.41 11.61 -0.54
C LEU A 262 -68.80 11.13 -0.05
N VAL A 263 -69.38 11.78 0.98
CA VAL A 263 -70.44 12.83 0.90
C VAL A 263 -70.60 13.57 2.27
N PRO A 264 -71.43 14.64 2.45
CA PRO A 264 -71.15 15.79 3.34
C PRO A 264 -72.12 15.89 4.55
N LEU A 265 -71.95 16.87 5.46
CA LEU A 265 -73.07 17.62 6.08
C LEU A 265 -72.59 18.72 7.08
N VAL A 266 -73.00 19.96 6.78
CA VAL A 266 -73.73 20.95 7.63
C VAL A 266 -73.13 21.48 8.96
N SER A 267 -72.86 22.80 8.90
CA SER A 267 -73.15 23.94 9.79
C SER A 267 -73.46 23.80 11.29
N SER A 268 -72.80 24.63 12.11
CA SER A 268 -73.36 25.60 13.11
C SER A 268 -72.18 26.19 13.94
N GLN A 269 -71.84 27.49 13.87
CA GLN A 269 -72.33 28.68 14.60
C GLN A 269 -72.12 28.71 16.14
N THR A 270 -71.68 29.90 16.59
CA THR A 270 -71.57 30.47 17.97
C THR A 270 -70.33 30.04 18.77
N SER A 271 -69.55 30.93 19.43
CA SER A 271 -69.68 32.37 19.74
C SER A 271 -68.36 33.10 19.54
#